data_AF-C6LQH6-F1
#
_entry.id   AF-C6LQH6-F1
#
_cell.length_a   1.000
_cell.length_b   1.000
_cell.length_c   1.000
_cell.angle_alpha   90.00
_cell.angle_beta   90.00
_cell.angle_gamma   90.00
#
_symmetry.space_group_name_H-M   'P 1'
#
loop_
_entity.id
_entity.type
_entity.pdbx_description
1 polymer ?
#
loop_
_entity_poly.entity_id
_entity_poly.type
_entity_poly.pdbx_seq_one_letter_code
_entity_poly.pdbx_strand_id
1 'polypeptide(L)'
;MTTVVRAAGIIPYTIKNGVTYFLMVKTNDKGFSDFGGKIEDGELPHEIAAREAEEESNGIFQKKDVLKTIGTRYLYIPAAKYALFFYPLPELPDPVLFGTQEMHTGYPLEVILCNTIEGFNLRLHPRLVTAKKIIMRELRGRARYASMQK
;
A
#
# COMPACT_ATOMS: atom_id res chain seq x y z
N MET A 1 21.79 6.48 -13.67
CA MET A 1 20.67 5.81 -14.36
C MET A 1 19.39 6.37 -13.76
N THR A 2 18.56 7.04 -14.55
CA THR A 2 17.24 7.53 -14.08
C THR A 2 16.32 6.33 -13.93
N THR A 3 15.91 6.05 -12.70
CA THR A 3 14.99 4.96 -12.38
C THR A 3 13.61 5.32 -12.94
N VAL A 4 13.24 4.75 -14.09
CA VAL A 4 11.91 4.98 -14.68
C VAL A 4 10.87 4.26 -13.83
N VAL A 5 10.06 5.01 -13.10
CA VAL A 5 8.85 4.54 -12.42
C VAL A 5 7.69 4.57 -13.42
N ARG A 6 6.89 3.51 -13.47
CA ARG A 6 5.71 3.40 -14.35
C ARG A 6 4.39 3.26 -13.61
N ALA A 7 4.47 3.04 -12.30
CA ALA A 7 3.34 2.75 -11.44
C ALA A 7 3.79 2.92 -9.98
N ALA A 8 2.86 3.27 -9.11
CA ALA A 8 3.13 3.44 -7.68
C ALA A 8 1.89 3.16 -6.85
N GLY A 9 2.11 2.92 -5.56
CA GLY A 9 1.03 2.67 -4.61
C GLY A 9 1.48 2.68 -3.16
N ILE A 10 0.51 2.48 -2.26
CA ILE A 10 0.69 2.55 -0.82
C ILE A 10 0.26 1.25 -0.13
N ILE A 11 0.99 0.89 0.93
CA ILE A 11 0.50 -0.04 1.97
C ILE A 11 0.15 0.80 3.21
N PRO A 12 -1.14 1.04 3.49
CA PRO A 12 -1.60 1.63 4.74
C PRO A 12 -1.29 0.70 5.89
N TYR A 13 -0.71 1.23 6.97
CA TYR A 13 -0.37 0.41 8.14
C TYR A 13 -0.49 1.18 9.46
N THR A 14 -0.76 0.45 10.54
CA THR A 14 -0.64 0.94 11.93
C THR A 14 0.16 -0.05 12.77
N ILE A 15 0.64 0.39 13.93
CA ILE A 15 1.35 -0.45 14.88
C ILE A 15 0.56 -0.47 16.18
N LYS A 16 0.11 -1.66 16.59
CA LYS A 16 -0.61 -1.87 17.85
C LYS A 16 0.05 -3.01 18.61
N ASN A 17 0.41 -2.76 19.86
CA ASN A 17 1.03 -3.75 20.76
C ASN A 17 2.27 -4.45 20.16
N GLY A 18 3.13 -3.70 19.45
CA GLY A 18 4.33 -4.26 18.83
C GLY A 18 4.06 -5.12 17.58
N VAL A 19 2.84 -5.06 17.03
CA VAL A 19 2.44 -5.76 15.81
C VAL A 19 2.08 -4.73 14.75
N THR A 20 2.60 -4.92 13.53
CA THR A 20 2.17 -4.11 12.39
C THR A 20 0.95 -4.75 11.74
N TYR A 21 -0.11 -3.97 11.66
CA TYR A 21 -1.33 -4.25 10.92
C TYR A 21 -1.33 -3.43 9.65
N PHE A 22 -1.84 -3.97 8.55
CA PHE A 22 -1.85 -3.28 7.27
C PHE A 22 -3.02 -3.75 6.40
N LEU A 23 -3.42 -2.89 5.45
CA LEU A 23 -4.51 -3.17 4.52
C LEU A 23 -3.96 -3.60 3.16
N MET A 24 -4.60 -4.58 2.54
CA MET A 24 -4.33 -5.01 1.17
C MET A 24 -5.64 -5.09 0.40
N VAL A 25 -5.57 -4.84 -0.91
CA VAL A 25 -6.69 -5.00 -1.84
C VAL A 25 -6.60 -6.36 -2.50
N LYS A 26 -7.66 -7.15 -2.47
CA LYS A 26 -7.73 -8.41 -3.21
C LYS A 26 -8.17 -8.13 -4.65
N THR A 27 -7.27 -8.40 -5.57
CA THR A 27 -7.50 -8.28 -7.01
C THR A 27 -7.87 -9.65 -7.57
N ASN A 28 -9.17 -9.91 -7.79
CA ASN A 28 -9.73 -11.13 -8.41
C ASN A 28 -8.76 -12.34 -8.49
N ASP A 29 -8.30 -12.68 -9.69
CA ASP A 29 -7.44 -13.82 -10.01
C ASP A 29 -5.94 -13.56 -9.80
N LYS A 30 -5.56 -12.31 -9.55
CA LYS A 30 -4.16 -11.86 -9.47
C LYS A 30 -3.61 -11.89 -8.04
N GLY A 31 -4.46 -12.06 -7.04
CA GLY A 31 -4.08 -12.11 -5.64
C GLY A 31 -4.16 -10.74 -4.97
N PHE A 32 -3.37 -10.53 -3.92
CA PHE A 32 -3.46 -9.35 -3.06
C PHE A 32 -2.43 -8.28 -3.47
N SER A 33 -2.91 -7.07 -3.68
CA SER A 33 -2.15 -5.89 -4.09
C SER A 33 -2.20 -4.81 -3.01
N ASP A 34 -1.31 -3.84 -3.14
CA ASP A 34 -1.39 -2.55 -2.48
C ASP A 34 -2.41 -1.65 -3.19
N PHE A 35 -2.70 -0.47 -2.62
CA PHE A 35 -3.53 0.55 -3.27
C PHE A 35 -2.68 1.31 -4.28
N GLY A 36 -2.83 1.03 -5.58
CA GLY A 36 -1.92 1.58 -6.56
C GLY A 36 -2.15 1.16 -8.00
N GLY A 37 -1.76 2.05 -8.90
CA GLY A 37 -1.91 1.89 -10.34
C GLY A 37 -0.81 2.60 -11.12
N LYS A 38 -1.12 3.00 -12.35
CA LYS A 38 -0.13 3.41 -13.35
C LYS A 38 0.08 4.91 -13.32
N ILE A 39 1.23 5.35 -13.82
CA ILE A 39 1.47 6.77 -14.05
C ILE A 39 0.47 7.34 -15.05
N GLU A 40 -0.06 8.53 -14.74
CA GLU A 40 -0.79 9.38 -15.66
C GLU A 40 -0.09 10.74 -15.77
N ASP A 41 -0.29 11.48 -16.87
CA ASP A 41 0.07 12.89 -17.03
C ASP A 41 1.46 13.37 -16.51
N GLY A 42 2.49 12.51 -16.55
CA GLY A 42 3.84 12.87 -16.11
C GLY A 42 4.02 12.99 -14.60
N GLU A 43 3.11 12.40 -13.81
CA GLU A 43 3.13 12.41 -12.34
C GLU A 43 4.45 11.89 -11.74
N LEU A 44 4.84 12.47 -10.61
CA LEU A 44 5.90 11.95 -9.76
C LEU A 44 5.42 10.72 -8.98
N PRO A 45 6.32 9.82 -8.53
CA PRO A 45 5.92 8.56 -7.88
C PRO A 45 4.98 8.69 -6.69
N HIS A 46 5.14 9.72 -5.86
CA HIS A 46 4.29 9.96 -4.69
C HIS A 46 2.93 10.57 -5.07
N GLU A 47 2.84 11.28 -6.20
CA GLU A 47 1.59 11.80 -6.75
C GLU A 47 0.74 10.67 -7.32
N ILE A 48 1.36 9.75 -8.08
CA ILE A 48 0.71 8.51 -8.57
C ILE A 48 0.14 7.74 -7.38
N ALA A 49 0.99 7.45 -6.38
CA ALA A 49 0.58 6.64 -5.23
C ALA A 49 -0.57 7.28 -4.44
N ALA A 50 -0.61 8.62 -4.34
CA ALA A 50 -1.66 9.33 -3.63
C ALA A 50 -2.97 9.43 -4.41
N ARG A 51 -2.91 9.62 -5.75
CA ARG A 51 -4.09 9.59 -6.63
C ARG A 51 -4.75 8.22 -6.61
N GLU A 52 -3.96 7.17 -6.89
CA GLU A 52 -4.45 5.79 -6.94
C GLU A 52 -4.98 5.33 -5.58
N ALA A 53 -4.34 5.76 -4.48
CA ALA A 53 -4.87 5.51 -3.15
C ALA A 53 -6.26 6.13 -2.93
N GLU A 54 -6.50 7.34 -3.41
CA GLU A 54 -7.79 8.02 -3.30
C GLU A 54 -8.87 7.31 -4.13
N GLU A 55 -8.54 6.95 -5.37
CA GLU A 55 -9.42 6.24 -6.32
C GLU A 55 -9.78 4.84 -5.81
N GLU A 56 -8.79 3.98 -5.55
CA GLU A 56 -9.00 2.58 -5.14
C GLU A 56 -9.53 2.45 -3.70
N SER A 57 -9.50 3.53 -2.90
CA SER A 57 -10.08 3.55 -1.56
C SER A 57 -11.44 4.24 -1.46
N ASN A 58 -12.05 4.63 -2.59
CA ASN A 58 -13.31 5.35 -2.59
C ASN A 58 -13.27 6.66 -1.77
N GLY A 59 -12.13 7.35 -1.78
CA GLY A 59 -11.92 8.62 -1.08
C GLY A 59 -11.60 8.49 0.43
N ILE A 60 -11.49 7.27 0.96
CA ILE A 60 -11.09 7.06 2.37
C ILE A 60 -9.67 7.57 2.62
N PHE A 61 -8.76 7.32 1.67
CA PHE A 61 -7.40 7.85 1.69
C PHE A 61 -7.31 9.09 0.81
N GLN A 62 -7.66 10.25 1.37
CA GLN A 62 -7.61 11.51 0.63
C GLN A 62 -6.19 11.81 0.13
N LYS A 63 -6.07 12.16 -1.15
CA LYS A 63 -4.79 12.39 -1.84
C LYS A 63 -3.88 13.35 -1.08
N LYS A 64 -4.44 14.45 -0.56
CA LYS A 64 -3.71 15.47 0.21
C LYS A 64 -3.06 14.91 1.49
N ASP A 65 -3.73 13.99 2.18
CA ASP A 65 -3.28 13.43 3.45
C ASP A 65 -2.22 12.36 3.22
N VAL A 66 -2.41 11.57 2.17
CA VAL A 66 -1.40 10.60 1.68
C VAL A 66 -0.11 11.34 1.31
N LEU A 67 -0.18 12.37 0.45
CA LEU A 67 0.98 13.17 0.03
C LEU A 67 1.77 13.74 1.21
N LYS A 68 1.05 14.35 2.17
CA LYS A 68 1.66 14.93 3.38
C LYS A 68 2.42 13.89 4.21
N THR A 69 1.97 12.64 4.18
CA THR A 69 2.47 11.59 5.07
C THR A 69 3.59 10.76 4.45
N ILE A 70 3.46 10.34 3.19
CA ILE A 70 4.40 9.41 2.57
C ILE A 70 5.70 10.10 2.10
N GLY A 71 5.66 11.42 1.84
CA GLY A 71 6.78 12.16 1.30
C GLY A 71 7.31 11.58 -0.01
N THR A 72 8.63 11.57 -0.21
CA THR A 72 9.26 11.16 -1.48
C THR A 72 10.05 9.85 -1.40
N ARG A 73 10.16 9.22 -0.22
CA ARG A 73 10.94 8.00 -0.02
C ARG A 73 10.08 6.75 -0.23
N TYR A 74 10.49 5.89 -1.15
CA TYR A 74 9.78 4.66 -1.48
C TYR A 74 10.72 3.44 -1.59
N LEU A 75 10.14 2.25 -1.52
CA LEU A 75 10.76 1.01 -1.95
C LEU A 75 10.58 0.87 -3.47
N TYR A 76 11.67 0.88 -4.22
CA TYR A 76 11.63 0.60 -5.65
C TYR A 76 11.61 -0.91 -5.91
N ILE A 77 10.70 -1.37 -6.76
CA ILE A 77 10.60 -2.76 -7.21
C ILE A 77 10.99 -2.82 -8.70
N PRO A 78 12.25 -3.16 -9.03
CA PRO A 78 12.76 -3.07 -10.41
C PRO A 78 11.98 -3.91 -11.42
N ALA A 79 11.59 -5.13 -11.04
CA ALA A 79 10.88 -6.06 -11.92
C ALA A 79 9.56 -5.48 -12.45
N ALA A 80 8.90 -4.63 -11.67
CA ALA A 80 7.64 -4.00 -12.01
C ALA A 80 7.78 -2.50 -12.38
N LYS A 81 9.00 -1.94 -12.28
CA LYS A 81 9.25 -0.49 -12.35
C LYS A 81 8.31 0.29 -11.42
N TYR A 82 8.14 -0.23 -10.20
CA TYR A 82 7.10 0.18 -9.27
C TYR A 82 7.68 0.91 -8.05
N ALA A 83 7.03 1.98 -7.62
CA ALA A 83 7.35 2.68 -6.38
C ALA A 83 6.32 2.35 -5.29
N LEU A 84 6.75 1.67 -4.24
CA LEU A 84 5.88 1.30 -3.12
C LEU A 84 6.18 2.17 -1.91
N PHE A 85 5.15 2.84 -1.40
CA PHE A 85 5.22 3.63 -0.17
C PHE A 85 4.55 2.90 0.99
N PHE A 86 5.04 3.18 2.19
CA PHE A 86 4.39 2.73 3.42
C PHE A 86 3.66 3.92 4.02
N TYR A 87 2.35 3.83 4.17
CA TYR A 87 1.50 4.91 4.64
C TYR A 87 1.12 4.69 6.11
N PRO A 88 1.84 5.29 7.07
CA PRO A 88 1.52 5.16 8.49
C PRO A 88 0.21 5.88 8.81
N LEU A 89 -0.66 5.20 9.55
CA LEU A 89 -1.90 5.74 10.08
C LEU A 89 -1.97 5.54 11.60
N PRO A 90 -2.60 6.48 12.34
CA PRO A 90 -2.86 6.28 13.76
C PRO A 90 -3.75 5.05 13.98
N GLU A 91 -4.78 4.89 13.15
CA GLU A 91 -5.69 3.75 13.14
C GLU A 91 -6.05 3.41 11.69
N LEU A 92 -6.26 2.13 11.40
CA LEU A 92 -6.70 1.67 10.09
C LEU A 92 -8.23 1.74 10.01
N PRO A 93 -8.79 2.25 8.91
CA PRO A 93 -10.23 2.15 8.66
C PRO A 93 -10.68 0.69 8.62
N ASP A 94 -11.93 0.45 9.04
CA ASP A 94 -12.55 -0.86 8.89
C ASP A 94 -12.67 -1.20 7.39
N PRO A 95 -12.19 -2.39 6.94
CA PRO A 95 -12.30 -2.81 5.55
C PRO A 95 -13.72 -2.74 4.95
N VAL A 96 -14.77 -2.88 5.76
CA VAL A 96 -16.17 -2.77 5.30
C VAL A 96 -16.47 -1.38 4.72
N LEU A 97 -15.82 -0.33 5.21
CA LEU A 97 -16.06 1.06 4.77
C LEU A 97 -15.64 1.31 3.33
N PHE A 98 -14.71 0.51 2.79
CA PHE A 98 -14.25 0.64 1.41
C PHE A 98 -15.33 0.23 0.41
N GLY A 99 -16.37 -0.48 0.86
CA GLY A 99 -17.41 -1.03 0.00
C GLY A 99 -16.93 -2.25 -0.78
N THR A 100 -17.77 -2.71 -1.71
CA THR A 100 -17.53 -3.92 -2.51
C THR A 100 -17.16 -3.63 -3.97
N GLN A 101 -17.10 -2.35 -4.34
CA GLN A 101 -16.84 -1.90 -5.70
C GLN A 101 -16.12 -0.54 -5.66
N GLU A 102 -15.12 -0.37 -6.51
CA GLU A 102 -14.44 0.90 -6.74
C GLU A 102 -15.37 1.86 -7.50
N MET A 103 -15.56 3.07 -6.99
CA MET A 103 -16.45 4.07 -7.58
C MET A 103 -15.93 4.64 -8.90
N HIS A 104 -14.60 4.68 -9.08
CA HIS A 104 -13.97 5.23 -10.28
C HIS A 104 -14.09 4.30 -11.49
N THR A 105 -13.71 3.03 -11.33
CA THR A 105 -13.68 2.05 -12.44
C THR A 105 -14.90 1.13 -12.50
N GLY A 106 -15.61 0.98 -11.38
CA GLY A 106 -16.65 -0.04 -11.21
C GLY A 106 -16.12 -1.45 -10.96
N TYR A 107 -14.81 -1.64 -10.73
CA TYR A 107 -14.25 -2.95 -10.46
C TYR A 107 -14.60 -3.47 -9.05
N PRO A 108 -14.74 -4.80 -8.87
CA PRO A 108 -14.90 -5.39 -7.55
C PRO A 108 -13.74 -4.99 -6.62
N LEU A 109 -14.09 -4.56 -5.41
CA LEU A 109 -13.16 -4.13 -4.38
C LEU A 109 -13.37 -5.00 -3.15
N GLU A 110 -12.31 -5.67 -2.69
CA GLU A 110 -12.31 -6.41 -1.42
C GLU A 110 -11.03 -6.03 -0.67
N VAL A 111 -11.18 -5.24 0.40
CA VAL A 111 -10.07 -4.86 1.27
C VAL A 111 -9.98 -5.84 2.43
N ILE A 112 -8.78 -6.23 2.81
CA ILE A 112 -8.55 -7.12 3.95
C ILE A 112 -7.54 -6.53 4.93
N LEU A 113 -7.79 -6.79 6.22
CA LEU A 113 -6.85 -6.52 7.29
C LEU A 113 -5.87 -7.68 7.45
N CYS A 114 -4.59 -7.36 7.44
CA CYS A 114 -3.49 -8.31 7.62
C CYS A 114 -2.61 -7.90 8.81
N ASN A 115 -1.77 -8.83 9.29
CA ASN A 115 -0.77 -8.52 10.31
C ASN A 115 0.55 -9.29 10.09
N THR A 116 1.61 -8.82 10.75
CA THR A 116 2.95 -9.40 10.60
C THR A 116 3.21 -10.71 11.37
N ILE A 117 2.35 -11.08 12.33
CA ILE A 117 2.48 -12.30 13.14
C ILE A 117 2.04 -13.50 12.31
N GLU A 118 0.79 -13.50 11.86
CA GLU A 118 0.21 -14.56 11.02
C GLU A 118 0.94 -14.67 9.67
N GLY A 119 1.65 -13.60 9.32
CA GLY A 119 2.48 -13.53 8.14
C GLY A 119 1.67 -13.28 6.88
N PHE A 120 2.38 -12.82 5.85
CA PHE A 120 1.79 -12.55 4.54
C PHE A 120 1.64 -13.87 3.78
N ASN A 121 0.75 -14.77 4.22
CA ASN A 121 0.49 -16.03 3.52
C ASN A 121 -0.57 -15.87 2.42
N LEU A 122 -0.47 -14.75 1.73
CA LEU A 122 -1.33 -14.38 0.63
C LEU A 122 -0.56 -14.54 -0.68
N ARG A 123 -1.27 -14.96 -1.73
CA ARG A 123 -0.79 -14.87 -3.11
C ARG A 123 -0.71 -13.39 -3.46
N LEU A 124 0.49 -12.84 -3.57
CA LEU A 124 0.69 -11.43 -3.92
C LEU A 124 0.44 -11.18 -5.41
N HIS A 125 -0.06 -9.99 -5.72
CA HIS A 125 -0.10 -9.48 -7.08
C HIS A 125 1.31 -9.54 -7.69
N PRO A 126 1.47 -9.93 -8.98
CA PRO A 126 2.78 -10.11 -9.63
C PRO A 126 3.76 -8.94 -9.43
N ARG A 127 3.22 -7.72 -9.37
CA ARG A 127 4.00 -6.48 -9.12
C ARG A 127 4.75 -6.48 -7.79
N LEU A 128 4.24 -7.17 -6.77
CA LEU A 128 4.78 -7.20 -5.41
C LEU A 128 5.55 -8.49 -5.09
N VAL A 129 5.36 -9.56 -5.87
CA VAL A 129 5.91 -10.90 -5.57
C VAL A 129 7.41 -10.87 -5.32
N THR A 130 8.17 -10.20 -6.20
CA THR A 130 9.64 -10.12 -6.10
C THR A 130 10.12 -9.34 -4.87
N ALA A 131 9.28 -8.44 -4.35
CA ALA A 131 9.57 -7.62 -3.18
C ALA A 131 9.02 -8.20 -1.85
N LYS A 132 8.30 -9.34 -1.87
CA LYS A 132 7.63 -9.93 -0.69
C LYS A 132 8.49 -9.94 0.58
N LYS A 133 9.73 -10.46 0.47
CA LYS A 133 10.65 -10.57 1.62
C LYS A 133 11.04 -9.20 2.17
N ILE A 134 11.26 -8.23 1.29
CA ILE A 134 11.67 -6.87 1.67
C ILE A 134 10.48 -6.14 2.31
N ILE A 135 9.30 -6.20 1.70
CA ILE A 135 8.06 -5.61 2.26
C ILE A 135 7.83 -6.12 3.69
N MET A 136 7.93 -7.43 3.91
CA MET A 136 7.77 -8.01 5.24
C MET A 136 8.84 -7.60 6.23
N ARG A 137 10.08 -7.43 5.77
CA ARG A 137 11.17 -6.93 6.61
C ARG A 137 10.91 -5.49 7.03
N GLU A 138 10.48 -4.63 6.12
CA GLU A 138 10.14 -3.23 6.41
C GLU A 138 8.98 -3.14 7.41
N LEU A 139 7.87 -3.85 7.17
CA LEU A 139 6.71 -3.85 8.08
C LEU A 139 7.11 -4.34 9.48
N ARG A 140 7.84 -5.46 9.60
CA ARG A 140 8.31 -5.97 10.90
C ARG A 140 9.32 -5.03 11.58
N GLY A 141 10.18 -4.38 10.80
CA GLY A 141 11.16 -3.43 11.32
C GLY A 141 10.49 -2.21 11.97
N ARG A 142 9.37 -1.76 11.41
CA ARG A 142 8.59 -0.62 11.92
C ARG A 142 8.01 -0.88 13.31
N ALA A 143 7.44 -2.07 13.53
CA ALA A 143 6.97 -2.47 14.86
C ALA A 143 8.09 -2.46 15.92
N ARG A 144 9.29 -2.96 15.57
CA ARG A 144 10.45 -2.98 16.47
C ARG A 144 10.89 -1.56 16.84
N TYR A 145 11.00 -0.67 15.85
CA TYR A 145 11.39 0.71 16.11
C TYR A 145 10.39 1.42 17.05
N ALA A 146 9.09 1.23 16.83
CA ALA A 146 8.06 1.80 17.71
C ALA A 146 8.12 1.26 19.15
N SER A 147 8.52 -0.01 19.34
CA SER A 147 8.69 -0.58 20.69
C SER A 147 9.92 -0.05 21.44
N MET A 148 10.93 0.47 20.74
CA MET A 148 12.15 1.03 21.35
C MET A 148 12.00 2.51 21.75
N GLN A 149 10.90 3.15 21.38
CA GLN A 149 10.61 4.57 21.65
C GLN A 149 9.61 4.74 22.82
N LYS A 150 9.17 3.65 23.44
CA LYS A 150 8.36 3.63 24.67
C LYS A 150 9.25 3.34 25.87
#